data_AF-A0A178VG12-F1
#
_entry.id   AF-A0A178VG12-F1
#
_cell.length_a   1.000
_cell.length_b   1.000
_cell.length_c   1.000
_cell.angle_alpha   90.00
_cell.angle_beta   90.00
_cell.angle_gamma   90.00
#
_symmetry.space_group_name_H-M   'P 1'
#
loop_
_entity.id
_entity.type
_entity.pdbx_description
1 polymer ?
#
loop_
_entity_poly.entity_id
_entity_poly.type
_entity_poly.pdbx_seq_one_letter_code
_entity_poly.pdbx_strand_id
1 'polypeptide(L)'
;MNFGCDPRIMDFEILIGIAFGRQLRKLVLEVYSGDWFKFPTSLYNSETLETLELYHCILIDVPFPVCLKSLRTLNLHEVEFVNDESVVNLLAGCISLENLVIHQTTDLNVKTFTIAVPSLQRLTVILEYYEEFSVFVVNTPSLKYLKIEGIIVDDRTCIIENTPELVEASIIDVSFKVFESIHGSLASVQRLSLKVSLVEIFSLPPISNTFYHLTYLELSTYKPKWWNLLTLMLDTSPNLQVLKIFDFMTSQEQRPWEKWNEPKNVPECLLLHLETFVWTCYEGKLENEIELAKYILRNARRLKKATFSIIEINPDKRVEMVGELKSVVRASNSCQLVFI
;
A
#
# COMPACT_ATOMS: atom_id res chain seq x y z
N MET A 1 -22.15 -1.38 -18.13
CA MET A 1 -22.96 -2.62 -18.08
C MET A 1 -22.30 -3.55 -17.09
N ASN A 2 -23.07 -4.35 -16.35
CA ASN A 2 -22.54 -5.42 -15.49
C ASN A 2 -23.09 -6.74 -16.06
N PHE A 3 -22.21 -7.69 -16.34
CA PHE A 3 -22.58 -8.99 -16.85
C PHE A 3 -21.93 -10.03 -15.96
N GLY A 4 -22.72 -10.96 -15.42
CA GLY A 4 -22.21 -12.23 -14.89
C GLY A 4 -23.06 -13.35 -15.46
N CYS A 5 -22.45 -14.39 -16.07
CA CYS A 5 -22.98 -15.76 -16.24
C CYS A 5 -22.25 -16.66 -17.28
N ASP A 6 -22.57 -17.96 -17.14
CA ASP A 6 -22.34 -19.22 -17.90
C ASP A 6 -22.61 -19.18 -19.44
N PRO A 7 -22.09 -20.12 -20.29
CA PRO A 7 -21.30 -19.85 -21.47
C PRO A 7 -22.15 -20.11 -22.72
N ARG A 8 -23.02 -19.16 -23.07
CA ARG A 8 -23.49 -19.04 -24.46
C ARG A 8 -22.73 -17.90 -25.12
N ILE A 9 -21.48 -18.23 -25.46
CA ILE A 9 -20.40 -17.36 -25.95
C ILE A 9 -20.82 -16.48 -27.17
N MET A 10 -21.84 -16.88 -27.94
CA MET A 10 -22.30 -16.13 -29.13
C MET A 10 -23.07 -14.83 -28.86
N ASP A 11 -23.71 -14.63 -27.71
CA ASP A 11 -24.49 -13.39 -27.46
C ASP A 11 -23.63 -12.27 -26.88
N PHE A 12 -22.47 -12.60 -26.31
CA PHE A 12 -21.71 -11.67 -25.49
C PHE A 12 -20.87 -10.68 -26.31
N GLU A 13 -20.13 -11.18 -27.29
CA GLU A 13 -19.35 -10.34 -28.20
C GLU A 13 -20.25 -9.36 -28.96
N ILE A 14 -21.46 -9.80 -29.32
CA ILE A 14 -22.46 -8.96 -29.98
C ILE A 14 -22.95 -7.86 -29.05
N LEU A 15 -23.29 -8.18 -27.80
CA LEU A 15 -23.74 -7.19 -26.82
C LEU A 15 -22.66 -6.14 -26.51
N ILE A 16 -21.40 -6.58 -26.37
CA ILE A 16 -20.31 -5.63 -26.17
C ILE A 16 -20.07 -4.81 -27.44
N GLY A 17 -20.10 -5.43 -28.62
CA GLY A 17 -19.99 -4.71 -29.89
C GLY A 17 -21.06 -3.62 -30.05
N ILE A 18 -22.32 -3.92 -29.69
CA ILE A 18 -23.42 -2.94 -29.67
C ILE A 18 -23.14 -1.83 -28.66
N ALA A 19 -22.64 -2.17 -27.46
CA ALA A 19 -22.33 -1.18 -26.43
C ALA A 19 -21.23 -0.21 -26.90
N PHE A 20 -20.16 -0.71 -27.54
CA PHE A 20 -19.09 0.12 -28.09
C PHE A 20 -19.58 0.97 -29.26
N GLY A 21 -20.45 0.43 -30.12
CA GLY A 21 -21.14 1.20 -31.16
C GLY A 21 -22.00 2.34 -30.60
N ARG A 22 -22.36 2.30 -29.32
CA ARG A 22 -23.08 3.34 -28.58
C ARG A 22 -22.18 4.23 -27.72
N GLN A 23 -20.87 4.28 -28.01
CA GLN A 23 -19.91 5.15 -27.32
C GLN A 23 -19.82 4.88 -25.81
N LEU A 24 -19.75 3.60 -25.45
CA LEU A 24 -19.60 3.17 -24.06
C LEU A 24 -18.39 3.86 -23.40
N ARG A 25 -18.61 4.39 -22.20
CA ARG A 25 -17.57 5.02 -21.37
C ARG A 25 -17.07 4.15 -20.23
N LYS A 26 -17.91 3.26 -19.70
CA LYS A 26 -17.55 2.33 -18.63
C LYS A 26 -17.99 0.91 -18.95
N LEU A 27 -17.02 0.00 -18.99
CA LEU A 27 -17.26 -1.44 -19.09
C LEU A 27 -16.82 -2.10 -17.78
N VAL A 28 -17.73 -2.87 -17.20
CA VAL A 28 -17.41 -3.82 -16.12
C VAL A 28 -17.74 -5.19 -16.66
N LEU A 29 -16.75 -6.07 -16.68
CA LEU A 29 -16.88 -7.42 -17.18
C LEU A 29 -16.48 -8.38 -16.07
N GLU A 30 -17.40 -9.25 -15.69
CA GLU A 30 -17.21 -10.23 -14.64
C GLU A 30 -17.56 -11.62 -15.17
N VAL A 31 -16.56 -12.51 -15.24
CA VAL A 31 -16.74 -13.83 -15.86
C VAL A 31 -16.57 -14.92 -14.83
N TYR A 32 -17.66 -15.62 -14.53
CA TYR A 32 -17.65 -16.81 -13.69
C TYR A 32 -17.84 -18.03 -14.58
N SER A 33 -16.73 -18.63 -15.02
CA SER A 33 -16.72 -19.74 -15.97
C SER A 33 -15.66 -20.77 -15.57
N GLY A 34 -15.91 -22.04 -15.90
CA GLY A 34 -14.87 -23.08 -15.79
C GLY A 34 -13.76 -22.92 -16.84
N ASP A 35 -14.05 -22.20 -17.93
CA ASP A 35 -13.12 -21.91 -19.02
C ASP A 35 -12.77 -20.42 -19.10
N TRP A 36 -11.59 -20.12 -19.65
CA TRP A 36 -11.14 -18.75 -19.88
C TRP A 36 -11.91 -18.04 -21.01
N PHE A 37 -12.44 -16.86 -20.69
CA PHE A 37 -13.04 -15.95 -21.67
C PHE A 37 -11.96 -15.08 -22.30
N LYS A 38 -11.72 -15.26 -23.61
CA LYS A 38 -10.81 -14.39 -24.35
C LYS A 38 -11.41 -13.02 -24.50
N PHE A 39 -10.71 -11.99 -24.02
CA PHE A 39 -11.19 -10.62 -24.17
C PHE A 39 -11.20 -10.23 -25.66
N PRO A 40 -12.36 -9.84 -26.23
CA PRO A 40 -12.49 -9.67 -27.67
C PRO A 40 -11.59 -8.56 -28.22
N THR A 41 -10.89 -8.85 -29.32
CA THR A 41 -9.91 -7.93 -29.90
C THR A 41 -10.51 -6.63 -30.44
N SER A 42 -11.79 -6.66 -30.81
CA SER A 42 -12.54 -5.47 -31.25
C SER A 42 -12.64 -4.39 -30.17
N LEU A 43 -12.48 -4.76 -28.90
CA LEU A 43 -12.64 -3.86 -27.75
C LEU A 43 -11.37 -3.10 -27.41
N TYR A 44 -10.23 -3.54 -27.94
CA TYR A 44 -8.94 -2.88 -27.78
C TYR A 44 -8.78 -1.59 -28.60
N ASN A 45 -9.81 -1.16 -29.34
CA ASN A 45 -9.76 0.02 -30.21
C ASN A 45 -10.86 1.06 -29.90
N SER A 46 -11.21 1.23 -28.63
CA SER A 46 -12.22 2.21 -28.24
C SER A 46 -11.64 3.61 -28.01
N GLU A 47 -12.28 4.59 -28.65
CA GLU A 47 -11.98 6.01 -28.46
C GLU A 47 -12.83 6.64 -27.34
N THR A 48 -13.83 5.95 -26.81
CA THR A 48 -14.78 6.52 -25.84
C THR A 48 -14.71 5.89 -24.46
N LEU A 49 -14.08 4.71 -24.36
CA LEU A 49 -14.00 3.97 -23.10
C LEU A 49 -13.05 4.69 -22.13
N GLU A 50 -13.59 5.17 -21.02
CA GLU A 50 -12.89 5.90 -19.96
C GLU A 50 -12.53 4.96 -18.78
N THR A 51 -13.32 3.90 -18.55
CA THR A 51 -13.11 2.95 -17.46
C THR A 51 -13.34 1.52 -17.92
N LEU A 52 -12.38 0.64 -17.64
CA LEU A 52 -12.44 -0.79 -17.91
C LEU A 52 -12.14 -1.55 -16.63
N GLU A 53 -13.07 -2.38 -16.20
CA GLU A 53 -12.93 -3.24 -15.03
C GLU A 53 -13.17 -4.69 -15.47
N LEU A 54 -12.18 -5.54 -15.27
CA LEU A 54 -12.17 -6.95 -15.65
C LEU A 54 -12.02 -7.80 -14.38
N TYR A 55 -12.92 -8.75 -14.21
CA TYR A 55 -13.01 -9.62 -13.03
C TYR A 55 -13.13 -11.08 -13.45
N HIS A 56 -12.24 -11.92 -12.93
CA HIS A 56 -12.27 -13.39 -12.98
C HIS A 56 -12.21 -13.99 -14.39
N CYS A 57 -11.59 -15.17 -14.55
CA CYS A 57 -11.67 -16.02 -15.73
C CYS A 57 -11.50 -15.33 -17.11
N ILE A 58 -10.83 -14.18 -17.19
CA ILE A 58 -10.60 -13.43 -18.43
C ILE A 58 -9.15 -13.61 -18.87
N LEU A 59 -8.97 -14.08 -20.11
CA LEU A 59 -7.67 -14.20 -20.75
C LEU A 59 -7.44 -13.01 -21.69
N ILE A 60 -6.40 -12.24 -21.37
CA ILE A 60 -5.94 -11.08 -22.10
C ILE A 60 -4.90 -11.54 -23.13
N ASP A 61 -5.35 -11.62 -24.37
CA ASP A 61 -4.53 -11.89 -25.56
C ASP A 61 -4.54 -10.62 -26.42
N VAL A 62 -3.48 -9.82 -26.30
CA VAL A 62 -3.45 -8.47 -26.87
C VAL A 62 -2.50 -8.44 -28.07
N PRO A 63 -3.03 -8.45 -29.31
CA PRO A 63 -2.20 -8.24 -30.48
C PRO A 63 -1.77 -6.76 -30.55
N PHE A 64 -0.50 -6.50 -30.84
CA PHE A 64 -0.05 -5.15 -31.17
C PHE A 64 -0.51 -4.79 -32.61
N PRO A 65 -1.07 -3.58 -32.86
CA PRO A 65 -1.28 -2.45 -31.95
C PRO A 65 -2.68 -2.40 -31.31
N VAL A 66 -2.75 -1.78 -30.12
CA VAL A 66 -3.99 -1.49 -29.36
C VAL A 66 -4.11 0.00 -29.10
N CYS A 67 -5.34 0.50 -29.04
CA CYS A 67 -5.65 1.92 -28.98
C CYS A 67 -6.86 2.19 -28.07
N LEU A 68 -6.61 2.33 -26.77
CA LEU A 68 -7.58 2.70 -25.74
C LEU A 68 -7.31 4.14 -25.25
N LYS A 69 -7.36 5.10 -26.19
CA LYS A 69 -6.86 6.47 -25.99
C LYS A 69 -7.54 7.24 -24.86
N SER A 70 -8.82 6.97 -24.61
CA SER A 70 -9.61 7.69 -23.60
C SER A 70 -9.61 6.99 -22.24
N LEU A 71 -9.00 5.81 -22.12
CA LEU A 71 -9.05 5.01 -20.91
C LEU A 71 -8.23 5.69 -19.81
N ARG A 72 -8.91 6.04 -18.71
CA ARG A 72 -8.33 6.68 -17.53
C ARG A 72 -8.18 5.73 -16.35
N THR A 73 -9.05 4.73 -16.27
CA THR A 73 -9.06 3.75 -15.18
C THR A 73 -9.11 2.34 -15.73
N LEU A 74 -8.15 1.52 -15.32
CA LEU A 74 -8.07 0.09 -15.64
C LEU A 74 -7.99 -0.71 -14.33
N ASN A 75 -8.97 -1.57 -14.09
CA ASN A 75 -8.99 -2.48 -12.96
C ASN A 75 -8.94 -3.91 -13.48
N LEU A 76 -7.96 -4.66 -13.01
CA LEU A 76 -7.70 -6.04 -13.37
C LEU A 76 -7.76 -6.89 -12.11
N HIS A 77 -8.79 -7.72 -12.00
CA HIS A 77 -9.03 -8.59 -10.86
C HIS A 77 -9.06 -10.04 -11.34
N GLU A 78 -8.11 -10.87 -10.91
CA GLU A 78 -8.09 -12.30 -11.24
C GLU A 78 -8.13 -12.58 -12.76
N VAL A 79 -7.31 -11.85 -13.51
CA VAL A 79 -7.19 -11.97 -14.99
C VAL A 79 -5.88 -12.64 -15.38
N GLU A 80 -5.87 -13.35 -16.50
CA GLU A 80 -4.65 -13.98 -17.03
C GLU A 80 -4.18 -13.29 -18.31
N PHE A 81 -2.88 -13.40 -18.60
CA PHE A 81 -2.26 -12.85 -19.82
C PHE A 81 -1.64 -13.98 -20.64
N VAL A 82 -1.76 -13.97 -21.96
CA VAL A 82 -1.15 -15.05 -22.76
C VAL A 82 0.38 -15.07 -22.64
N ASN A 83 1.00 -13.90 -22.44
CA ASN A 83 2.45 -13.72 -22.32
C ASN A 83 2.80 -12.32 -21.78
N ASP A 84 4.07 -12.11 -21.47
CA ASP A 84 4.64 -10.82 -21.05
C ASP A 84 4.34 -9.70 -22.09
N GLU A 85 4.34 -10.02 -23.40
CA GLU A 85 4.02 -9.04 -24.45
C GLU A 85 2.58 -8.52 -24.35
N SER A 86 1.62 -9.34 -23.92
CA SER A 86 0.21 -8.94 -23.78
C SER A 86 0.03 -7.85 -22.72
N VAL A 87 0.79 -7.91 -21.63
CA VAL A 87 0.81 -6.86 -20.60
C VAL A 87 1.32 -5.55 -21.19
N VAL A 88 2.47 -5.59 -21.87
CA VAL A 88 3.10 -4.41 -22.47
C VAL A 88 2.20 -3.80 -23.53
N ASN A 89 1.63 -4.62 -24.41
CA ASN A 89 0.76 -4.15 -25.50
C ASN A 89 -0.51 -3.49 -24.98
N LEU A 90 -1.15 -4.07 -23.94
CA LEU A 90 -2.33 -3.49 -23.32
C LEU A 90 -2.02 -2.10 -22.76
N LEU A 91 -0.98 -2.00 -21.94
CA LEU A 91 -0.64 -0.78 -21.23
C LEU A 91 -0.10 0.32 -22.16
N ALA A 92 0.70 -0.04 -23.17
CA ALA A 92 1.20 0.90 -24.17
C ALA A 92 0.08 1.53 -25.01
N GLY A 93 -1.03 0.81 -25.22
CA GLY A 93 -2.21 1.32 -25.91
C GLY A 93 -3.08 2.29 -25.09
N CYS A 94 -2.86 2.38 -23.77
CA CYS A 94 -3.64 3.18 -22.84
C CYS A 94 -2.94 4.51 -22.49
N ILE A 95 -2.75 5.38 -23.50
CA ILE A 95 -1.93 6.61 -23.37
C ILE A 95 -2.44 7.66 -22.37
N SER A 96 -3.72 7.59 -21.97
CA SER A 96 -4.33 8.53 -21.01
C SER A 96 -4.63 7.88 -19.66
N LEU A 97 -4.06 6.70 -19.39
CA LEU A 97 -4.35 5.92 -18.19
C LEU A 97 -3.79 6.65 -16.96
N GLU A 98 -4.66 6.92 -15.99
CA GLU A 98 -4.33 7.65 -14.76
C GLU A 98 -4.36 6.73 -13.54
N ASN A 99 -5.21 5.70 -13.55
CA ASN A 99 -5.43 4.77 -12.44
C ASN A 99 -5.33 3.33 -12.92
N LEU A 100 -4.47 2.54 -12.28
CA LEU A 100 -4.30 1.12 -12.52
C LEU A 100 -4.43 0.35 -11.22
N VAL A 101 -5.35 -0.60 -11.18
CA VAL A 101 -5.52 -1.56 -10.09
C VAL A 101 -5.24 -2.95 -10.64
N ILE A 102 -4.34 -3.67 -9.99
CA ILE A 102 -4.05 -5.08 -10.24
C ILE A 102 -4.32 -5.80 -8.93
N HIS A 103 -5.30 -6.68 -8.94
CA HIS A 103 -5.65 -7.54 -7.82
C HIS A 103 -5.62 -8.98 -8.29
N GLN A 104 -4.78 -9.78 -7.67
CA GLN A 104 -4.58 -11.13 -8.13
C GLN A 104 -4.47 -12.03 -6.89
N THR A 105 -5.20 -13.14 -6.90
CA THR A 105 -5.25 -14.13 -5.81
C THR A 105 -4.49 -15.42 -6.15
N THR A 106 -4.12 -15.61 -7.41
CA THR A 106 -3.38 -16.76 -7.95
C THR A 106 -2.18 -16.31 -8.76
N ASP A 107 -1.27 -17.25 -9.04
CA ASP A 107 -0.07 -17.00 -9.85
C ASP A 107 -0.36 -16.29 -11.16
N LEU A 108 0.42 -15.24 -11.45
CA LEU A 108 0.44 -14.62 -12.77
C LEU A 108 1.19 -15.55 -13.72
N ASN A 109 0.58 -15.86 -14.84
CA ASN A 109 1.17 -16.68 -15.90
C ASN A 109 2.26 -15.95 -16.73
N VAL A 110 2.80 -14.84 -16.22
CA VAL A 110 3.82 -14.00 -16.86
C VAL A 110 5.09 -13.92 -16.01
N LYS A 111 6.25 -13.88 -16.66
CA LYS A 111 7.54 -13.80 -15.98
C LYS A 111 7.84 -12.38 -15.52
N THR A 112 7.52 -11.40 -16.35
CA THR A 112 7.74 -9.99 -16.05
C THR A 112 6.47 -9.18 -16.29
N PHE A 113 5.97 -8.54 -15.24
CA PHE A 113 4.86 -7.61 -15.33
C PHE A 113 5.40 -6.17 -15.39
N THR A 114 5.49 -5.62 -16.60
CA THR A 114 6.07 -4.28 -16.83
C THR A 114 4.97 -3.22 -16.94
N ILE A 115 5.04 -2.21 -16.08
CA ILE A 115 4.15 -1.06 -16.03
C ILE A 115 4.96 0.17 -16.47
N ALA A 116 4.89 0.47 -17.77
CA ALA A 116 5.57 1.62 -18.39
C ALA A 116 4.55 2.58 -18.99
N VAL A 117 3.82 3.29 -18.13
CA VAL A 117 2.71 4.18 -18.52
C VAL A 117 3.00 5.60 -18.04
N PRO A 118 3.43 6.51 -18.94
CA PRO A 118 3.84 7.87 -18.55
C PRO A 118 2.74 8.72 -17.90
N SER A 119 1.48 8.48 -18.23
CA SER A 119 0.32 9.22 -17.71
C SER A 119 -0.16 8.72 -16.34
N LEU A 120 0.34 7.58 -15.86
CA LEU A 120 -0.18 6.90 -14.68
C LEU A 120 0.09 7.72 -13.41
N GLN A 121 -0.95 8.00 -12.63
CA GLN A 121 -0.88 8.78 -11.40
C GLN A 121 -1.12 7.95 -10.15
N ARG A 122 -1.90 6.86 -10.26
CA ARG A 122 -2.21 5.94 -9.16
C ARG A 122 -2.00 4.49 -9.59
N LEU A 123 -1.21 3.77 -8.81
CA LEU A 123 -0.97 2.34 -8.98
C LEU A 123 -1.34 1.61 -7.69
N THR A 124 -2.17 0.58 -7.80
CA THR A 124 -2.46 -0.37 -6.71
C THR A 124 -2.17 -1.79 -7.20
N VAL A 125 -1.31 -2.50 -6.47
CA VAL A 125 -0.94 -3.89 -6.72
C VAL A 125 -1.23 -4.69 -5.45
N ILE A 126 -2.15 -5.65 -5.53
CA ILE A 126 -2.56 -6.51 -4.42
C ILE A 126 -2.40 -7.95 -4.88
N LEU A 127 -1.58 -8.71 -4.15
CA LEU A 127 -1.16 -10.06 -4.49
C LEU A 127 -1.36 -10.94 -3.25
N GLU A 128 -2.25 -11.94 -3.24
CA GLU A 128 -2.50 -12.72 -2.01
C GLU A 128 -1.71 -14.05 -1.89
N TYR A 129 -1.64 -14.88 -2.94
CA TYR A 129 -0.99 -16.20 -2.91
C TYR A 129 -0.24 -16.48 -4.22
N TYR A 130 1.10 -16.58 -4.17
CA TYR A 130 1.93 -16.92 -5.35
C TYR A 130 3.08 -17.81 -4.93
N GLU A 131 3.19 -18.95 -5.58
CA GLU A 131 4.35 -19.82 -5.50
C GLU A 131 5.35 -19.51 -6.63
N GLU A 132 4.89 -18.93 -7.75
CA GLU A 132 5.71 -18.63 -8.93
C GLU A 132 6.20 -17.18 -9.03
N PHE A 133 7.26 -17.02 -9.82
CA PHE A 133 8.10 -15.82 -9.87
C PHE A 133 7.65 -14.86 -10.98
N SER A 134 6.89 -13.82 -10.64
CA SER A 134 6.72 -12.65 -11.52
C SER A 134 7.52 -11.47 -11.00
N VAL A 135 8.42 -10.94 -11.83
CA VAL A 135 9.14 -9.69 -11.56
C VAL A 135 8.22 -8.53 -11.92
N PHE A 136 7.97 -7.64 -10.96
CA PHE A 136 7.22 -6.41 -11.23
C PHE A 136 8.19 -5.27 -11.53
N VAL A 137 8.00 -4.61 -12.67
CA VAL A 137 8.79 -3.44 -13.07
C VAL A 137 7.85 -2.26 -13.24
N VAL A 138 8.04 -1.22 -12.44
CA VAL A 138 7.26 0.02 -12.49
C VAL A 138 8.15 1.15 -12.97
N ASN A 139 7.81 1.75 -14.10
CA ASN A 139 8.50 2.90 -14.70
C ASN A 139 7.46 3.93 -15.16
N THR A 140 7.06 4.80 -14.24
CA THR A 140 5.90 5.69 -14.41
C THR A 140 6.22 7.07 -13.83
N PRO A 141 6.73 8.03 -14.64
CA PRO A 141 7.24 9.30 -14.15
C PRO A 141 6.21 10.19 -13.44
N SER A 142 4.94 10.11 -13.83
CA SER A 142 3.84 10.92 -13.27
C SER A 142 3.16 10.26 -12.06
N LEU A 143 3.71 9.16 -11.54
CA LEU A 143 3.09 8.39 -10.46
C LEU A 143 3.14 9.19 -9.15
N LYS A 144 1.97 9.41 -8.54
CA LYS A 144 1.81 10.18 -7.30
C LYS A 144 1.44 9.30 -6.12
N TYR A 145 0.75 8.19 -6.37
CA TYR A 145 0.24 7.30 -5.34
C TYR A 145 0.55 5.84 -5.69
N LEU A 146 1.19 5.14 -4.75
CA LEU A 146 1.54 3.74 -4.87
C LEU A 146 0.95 2.94 -3.71
N LYS A 147 0.26 1.85 -4.00
CA LYS A 147 -0.12 0.83 -3.01
C LYS A 147 0.39 -0.53 -3.46
N ILE A 148 1.11 -1.22 -2.58
CA ILE A 148 1.58 -2.59 -2.78
C ILE A 148 1.17 -3.43 -1.57
N GLU A 149 0.50 -4.56 -1.81
CA GLU A 149 -0.03 -5.45 -0.78
C GLU A 149 0.25 -6.94 -1.11
N GLY A 150 0.77 -7.69 -0.13
CA GLY A 150 0.74 -9.18 -0.08
C GLY A 150 1.89 -9.94 -0.76
N ILE A 151 3.11 -9.41 -0.71
CA ILE A 151 4.28 -10.05 -1.34
C ILE A 151 5.04 -10.91 -0.32
N ILE A 152 4.51 -12.08 0.10
CA ILE A 152 5.06 -12.82 1.27
C ILE A 152 6.20 -13.80 0.94
N VAL A 153 6.51 -14.11 -0.32
CA VAL A 153 7.57 -15.09 -0.62
C VAL A 153 8.93 -14.41 -0.84
N ASP A 154 9.95 -14.94 -0.15
CA ASP A 154 11.28 -14.36 0.04
C ASP A 154 12.11 -14.15 -1.23
N ASP A 155 11.68 -14.62 -2.41
CA ASP A 155 12.46 -14.52 -3.66
C ASP A 155 11.82 -13.61 -4.72
N ARG A 156 10.78 -12.86 -4.36
CA ARG A 156 10.16 -11.90 -5.29
C ARG A 156 10.97 -10.60 -5.37
N THR A 157 11.03 -10.02 -6.56
CA THR A 157 11.64 -8.71 -6.79
C THR A 157 10.63 -7.75 -7.38
N CYS A 158 10.53 -6.56 -6.77
CA CYS A 158 9.77 -5.44 -7.30
C CYS A 158 10.76 -4.31 -7.58
N ILE A 159 10.83 -3.89 -8.82
CA ILE A 159 11.73 -2.84 -9.27
C ILE A 159 10.86 -1.63 -9.56
N ILE A 160 11.07 -0.57 -8.79
CA ILE A 160 10.38 0.71 -8.99
C ILE A 160 11.42 1.72 -9.42
N GLU A 161 11.39 2.08 -10.68
CA GLU A 161 12.32 3.02 -11.29
C GLU A 161 11.56 4.26 -11.76
N ASN A 162 12.25 5.40 -11.80
CA ASN A 162 11.72 6.62 -12.44
C ASN A 162 10.31 7.03 -11.96
N THR A 163 10.18 7.28 -10.65
CA THR A 163 8.94 7.78 -10.01
C THR A 163 9.20 9.08 -9.25
N PRO A 164 9.73 10.14 -9.90
CA PRO A 164 10.14 11.38 -9.23
C PRO A 164 8.99 12.15 -8.58
N GLU A 165 7.76 11.97 -9.06
CA GLU A 165 6.56 12.64 -8.53
C GLU A 165 5.85 11.85 -7.40
N LEU A 166 6.44 10.76 -6.90
CA LEU A 166 5.79 9.91 -5.91
C LEU A 166 5.63 10.67 -4.58
N VAL A 167 4.38 10.94 -4.18
CA VAL A 167 4.05 11.69 -2.97
C VAL A 167 3.63 10.76 -1.83
N GLU A 168 2.87 9.71 -2.15
CA GLU A 168 2.27 8.82 -1.18
C GLU A 168 2.47 7.35 -1.53
N ALA A 169 2.89 6.57 -0.54
CA ALA A 169 3.07 5.13 -0.69
C ALA A 169 2.45 4.36 0.49
N SER A 170 1.83 3.21 0.18
CA SER A 170 1.28 2.27 1.15
C SER A 170 1.84 0.88 0.87
N ILE A 171 2.67 0.36 1.78
CA ILE A 171 3.33 -0.93 1.64
C ILE A 171 2.83 -1.88 2.73
N ILE A 172 2.18 -2.97 2.32
CA ILE A 172 1.41 -3.86 3.20
C ILE A 172 1.82 -5.30 2.98
N ASP A 173 2.17 -6.01 4.05
CA ASP A 173 2.44 -7.45 4.07
C ASP A 173 3.40 -7.91 2.94
N VAL A 174 4.43 -7.09 2.63
CA VAL A 174 5.51 -7.45 1.69
C VAL A 174 6.71 -8.05 2.43
N SER A 175 7.49 -8.88 1.74
CA SER A 175 8.72 -9.50 2.23
C SER A 175 9.83 -8.46 2.40
N PHE A 176 10.83 -8.79 3.20
CA PHE A 176 11.97 -7.91 3.45
C PHE A 176 12.73 -7.59 2.14
N LYS A 177 12.98 -8.58 1.28
CA LYS A 177 13.70 -8.37 0.01
C LYS A 177 12.97 -7.41 -0.93
N VAL A 178 11.64 -7.46 -0.95
CA VAL A 178 10.82 -6.54 -1.76
C VAL A 178 10.88 -5.13 -1.19
N PHE A 179 10.81 -4.99 0.13
CA PHE A 179 10.99 -3.68 0.76
C PHE A 179 12.40 -3.13 0.48
N GLU A 180 13.42 -3.96 0.60
CA GLU A 180 14.81 -3.62 0.26
C GLU A 180 14.97 -3.24 -1.22
N SER A 181 14.24 -3.86 -2.15
CA SER A 181 14.35 -3.47 -3.56
C SER A 181 13.69 -2.12 -3.88
N ILE A 182 12.70 -1.69 -3.10
CA ILE A 182 11.93 -0.45 -3.37
C ILE A 182 12.25 0.71 -2.43
N HIS A 183 12.95 0.50 -1.30
CA HIS A 183 13.13 1.54 -0.27
C HIS A 183 13.78 2.82 -0.81
N GLY A 184 14.73 2.70 -1.74
CA GLY A 184 15.37 3.85 -2.39
C GLY A 184 14.38 4.70 -3.19
N SER A 185 13.43 4.06 -3.85
CA SER A 185 12.37 4.71 -4.62
C SER A 185 11.32 5.38 -3.74
N LEU A 186 11.24 4.98 -2.46
CA LEU A 186 10.37 5.60 -1.46
C LEU A 186 11.01 6.83 -0.78
N ALA A 187 12.27 7.17 -1.07
CA ALA A 187 12.99 8.25 -0.39
C ALA A 187 12.38 9.66 -0.59
N SER A 188 11.67 9.88 -1.71
CA SER A 188 11.03 11.15 -2.06
C SER A 188 9.63 11.33 -1.47
N VAL A 189 9.04 10.28 -0.89
CA VAL A 189 7.62 10.32 -0.48
C VAL A 189 7.42 11.23 0.73
N GLN A 190 6.28 11.91 0.74
CA GLN A 190 5.85 12.76 1.85
C GLN A 190 4.98 12.01 2.84
N ARG A 191 4.21 11.03 2.35
CA ARG A 191 3.28 10.22 3.15
C ARG A 191 3.57 8.74 2.94
N LEU A 192 3.88 8.03 4.01
CA LEU A 192 4.18 6.61 3.97
C LEU A 192 3.32 5.85 4.97
N SER A 193 2.65 4.80 4.51
CA SER A 193 1.98 3.82 5.37
C SER A 193 2.69 2.48 5.26
N LEU A 194 3.17 1.93 6.37
CA LEU A 194 3.87 0.65 6.43
C LEU A 194 3.15 -0.33 7.34
N LYS A 195 2.83 -1.47 6.77
CA LYS A 195 2.26 -2.63 7.43
C LYS A 195 3.13 -3.86 7.11
N VAL A 196 4.40 -3.80 7.51
CA VAL A 196 5.42 -4.79 7.13
C VAL A 196 6.13 -5.35 8.36
N SER A 197 6.57 -6.61 8.27
CA SER A 197 7.35 -7.28 9.31
C SER A 197 8.80 -7.34 8.87
N LEU A 198 9.63 -6.42 9.34
CA LEU A 198 11.06 -6.43 9.01
C LEU A 198 11.86 -7.12 10.12
N VAL A 199 11.71 -8.43 10.24
CA VAL A 199 12.41 -9.23 11.27
C VAL A 199 13.95 -9.12 11.10
N GLU A 200 14.41 -8.78 9.89
CA GLU A 200 15.80 -8.74 9.46
C GLU A 200 16.40 -7.32 9.33
N ILE A 201 15.79 -6.30 9.97
CA ILE A 201 16.27 -4.89 9.91
C ILE A 201 17.77 -4.73 10.17
N PHE A 202 18.36 -5.56 11.04
CA PHE A 202 19.76 -5.45 11.43
C PHE A 202 20.76 -5.73 10.29
N SER A 203 20.28 -6.25 9.15
CA SER A 203 21.07 -6.47 7.94
C SER A 203 21.16 -5.22 7.06
N LEU A 204 20.31 -4.21 7.28
CA LEU A 204 20.35 -2.98 6.48
C LEU A 204 21.59 -2.16 6.87
N PRO A 205 22.32 -1.59 5.89
CA PRO A 205 23.39 -0.63 6.17
C PRO A 205 22.85 0.54 7.02
N PRO A 206 23.71 1.38 7.63
CA PRO A 206 23.25 2.60 8.31
C PRO A 206 22.61 3.54 7.28
N ILE A 207 21.28 3.48 7.17
CA ILE A 207 20.45 4.27 6.26
C ILE A 207 20.33 5.67 6.88
N SER A 208 21.34 6.52 6.78
CA SER A 208 21.22 7.90 7.27
C SER A 208 20.28 8.69 6.33
N ASN A 209 19.19 9.24 6.89
CA ASN A 209 18.35 10.28 6.28
C ASN A 209 17.66 9.94 4.93
N THR A 210 17.39 8.67 4.65
CA THR A 210 16.72 8.28 3.38
C THR A 210 15.33 8.85 3.21
N PHE A 211 14.60 9.13 4.30
CA PHE A 211 13.23 9.65 4.26
C PHE A 211 13.17 11.12 4.63
N TYR A 212 14.07 11.94 4.08
CA TYR A 212 14.15 13.37 4.39
C TYR A 212 12.87 14.16 4.04
N HIS A 213 12.15 13.75 3.00
CA HIS A 213 10.89 14.41 2.57
C HIS A 213 9.66 13.93 3.35
N LEU A 214 9.81 12.89 4.19
CA LEU A 214 8.68 12.28 4.87
C LEU A 214 8.15 13.19 5.98
N THR A 215 6.88 13.55 5.87
CA THR A 215 6.17 14.39 6.85
C THR A 215 5.04 13.65 7.55
N TYR A 216 4.53 12.58 6.95
CA TYR A 216 3.48 11.72 7.51
C TYR A 216 3.91 10.25 7.45
N LEU A 217 3.88 9.60 8.60
CA LEU A 217 4.17 8.18 8.74
C LEU A 217 3.00 7.49 9.45
N GLU A 218 2.52 6.40 8.86
CA GLU A 218 1.57 5.49 9.49
C GLU A 218 2.21 4.10 9.62
N LEU A 219 2.22 3.54 10.83
CA LEU A 219 2.82 2.25 11.16
C LEU A 219 1.85 1.32 11.84
N SER A 220 1.90 0.06 11.43
CA SER A 220 1.12 -1.03 12.02
C SER A 220 1.87 -1.76 13.14
N THR A 221 1.19 -2.11 14.23
CA THR A 221 1.79 -2.78 15.41
C THR A 221 1.60 -4.30 15.47
N TYR A 222 0.74 -4.90 14.63
CA TYR A 222 0.42 -6.33 14.79
C TYR A 222 1.55 -7.31 14.38
N LYS A 223 2.62 -6.85 13.71
CA LYS A 223 3.75 -7.70 13.31
C LYS A 223 4.81 -7.75 14.43
N PRO A 224 5.49 -8.91 14.64
CA PRO A 224 6.63 -8.98 15.54
C PRO A 224 7.69 -7.92 15.24
N LYS A 225 8.37 -7.41 16.27
CA LYS A 225 9.48 -6.46 16.14
C LYS A 225 9.14 -5.14 15.42
N TRP A 226 7.86 -4.75 15.34
CA TRP A 226 7.44 -3.48 14.74
C TRP A 226 8.13 -2.24 15.36
N TRP A 227 8.56 -2.32 16.62
CA TRP A 227 9.34 -1.27 17.29
C TRP A 227 10.70 -1.02 16.64
N ASN A 228 11.31 -2.04 16.04
CA ASN A 228 12.57 -1.88 15.30
C ASN A 228 12.31 -1.05 14.04
N LEU A 229 11.19 -1.32 13.35
CA LEU A 229 10.75 -0.52 12.22
C LEU A 229 10.44 0.91 12.66
N LEU A 230 9.73 1.11 13.77
CA LEU A 230 9.47 2.46 14.30
C LEU A 230 10.77 3.21 14.59
N THR A 231 11.72 2.58 15.30
CA THR A 231 13.02 3.21 15.63
C THR A 231 13.76 3.61 14.36
N LEU A 232 13.87 2.70 13.38
CA LEU A 232 14.47 2.97 12.08
C LEU A 232 13.79 4.16 11.38
N MET A 233 12.46 4.16 11.31
CA MET A 233 11.73 5.22 10.62
C MET A 233 11.89 6.57 11.31
N LEU A 234 11.90 6.62 12.64
CA LEU A 234 12.12 7.86 13.39
C LEU A 234 13.54 8.41 13.15
N ASP A 235 14.55 7.55 13.15
CA ASP A 235 15.95 7.92 12.91
C ASP A 235 16.21 8.38 11.46
N THR A 236 15.48 7.81 10.50
CA THR A 236 15.67 8.08 9.07
C THR A 236 14.78 9.19 8.50
N SER A 237 13.83 9.72 9.29
CA SER A 237 12.82 10.69 8.86
C SER A 237 12.89 12.00 9.66
N PRO A 238 13.95 12.83 9.51
CA PRO A 238 14.19 13.99 10.37
C PRO A 238 13.07 15.05 10.33
N ASN A 239 12.34 15.16 9.22
CA ASN A 239 11.26 16.15 9.03
C ASN A 239 9.85 15.61 9.34
N LEU A 240 9.74 14.46 10.00
CA LEU A 240 8.45 13.85 10.31
C LEU A 240 7.60 14.75 11.22
N GLN A 241 6.38 15.07 10.77
CA GLN A 241 5.44 15.95 11.46
C GLN A 241 4.25 15.19 12.06
N VAL A 242 3.83 14.10 11.41
CA VAL A 242 2.69 13.29 11.83
C VAL A 242 3.13 11.84 11.94
N LEU A 243 3.00 11.29 13.15
CA LEU A 243 3.19 9.87 13.42
C LEU A 243 1.83 9.27 13.79
N LYS A 244 1.38 8.29 13.02
CA LYS A 244 0.23 7.47 13.32
C LYS A 244 0.65 6.03 13.56
N ILE A 245 0.25 5.47 14.69
CA ILE A 245 0.44 4.08 15.04
C ILE A 245 -0.95 3.45 15.15
N PHE A 246 -1.13 2.26 14.59
CA PHE A 246 -2.41 1.56 14.65
C PHE A 246 -2.23 0.06 14.90
N ASP A 247 -3.17 -0.51 15.66
CA ASP A 247 -3.34 -1.94 15.82
C ASP A 247 -4.71 -2.39 15.28
N PHE A 248 -4.79 -3.55 14.63
CA PHE A 248 -6.06 -4.16 14.22
C PHE A 248 -6.28 -5.54 14.82
N MET A 249 -5.37 -6.07 15.65
CA MET A 249 -5.50 -7.44 16.16
C MET A 249 -6.05 -7.47 17.59
N THR A 250 -7.29 -7.95 17.70
CA THR A 250 -7.99 -8.26 18.95
C THR A 250 -7.78 -9.71 19.43
N SER A 251 -6.84 -10.47 18.87
CA SER A 251 -6.60 -11.85 19.31
C SER A 251 -5.56 -11.91 20.42
N GLN A 252 -5.99 -12.47 21.56
CA GLN A 252 -5.21 -12.72 22.77
C GLN A 252 -4.06 -13.75 22.59
N GLU A 253 -3.40 -13.77 21.45
CA GLU A 253 -2.20 -14.58 21.30
C GLU A 253 -1.07 -13.89 22.04
N GLN A 254 -0.75 -14.43 23.22
CA GLN A 254 0.44 -14.14 24.00
C GLN A 254 1.69 -14.45 23.16
N ARG A 255 2.02 -13.58 22.21
CA ARG A 255 3.30 -13.64 21.52
C ARG A 255 4.34 -13.07 22.48
N PRO A 256 5.49 -13.74 22.70
CA PRO A 256 6.56 -13.21 23.53
C PRO A 256 7.15 -12.00 22.81
N TRP A 257 6.57 -10.83 23.07
CA TRP A 257 7.11 -9.57 22.61
C TRP A 257 8.43 -9.33 23.33
N GLU A 258 9.52 -9.23 22.56
CA GLU A 258 10.79 -8.75 23.09
C GLU A 258 10.57 -7.39 23.78
N LYS A 259 11.24 -7.17 24.91
CA LYS A 259 11.15 -5.91 25.65
C LYS A 259 11.60 -4.77 24.74
N TRP A 260 10.79 -3.72 24.65
CA TRP A 260 11.19 -2.51 23.93
C TRP A 260 12.37 -1.88 24.65
N ASN A 261 13.43 -1.58 23.89
CA ASN A 261 14.60 -0.89 24.40
C ASN A 261 14.53 0.56 23.96
N GLU A 262 14.50 1.47 24.94
CA GLU A 262 14.52 2.91 24.67
C GLU A 262 15.77 3.28 23.85
N PRO A 263 15.61 4.03 22.74
CA PRO A 263 16.74 4.52 21.95
C PRO A 263 17.68 5.39 22.80
N LYS A 264 19.00 5.21 22.62
CA LYS A 264 20.02 6.00 23.34
C LYS A 264 19.95 7.49 23.04
N ASN A 265 19.61 7.82 21.80
CA ASN A 265 19.46 9.19 21.32
C ASN A 265 18.00 9.42 20.95
N VAL A 266 17.54 10.65 21.19
CA VAL A 266 16.21 11.05 20.76
C VAL A 266 16.28 11.44 19.27
N PRO A 267 15.46 10.83 18.40
CA PRO A 267 15.39 11.19 16.99
C PRO A 267 15.12 12.68 16.78
N GLU A 268 15.78 13.27 15.77
CA GLU A 268 15.65 14.70 15.46
C GLU A 268 14.19 15.11 15.20
N CYS A 269 13.43 14.23 14.53
CA CYS A 269 12.03 14.49 14.23
C CYS A 269 11.17 14.69 15.48
N LEU A 270 11.39 13.90 16.54
CA LEU A 270 10.68 14.08 17.80
C LEU A 270 11.02 15.44 18.41
N LEU A 271 12.28 15.82 18.41
CA LEU A 271 12.74 17.07 19.04
C LEU A 271 12.27 18.31 18.28
N LEU A 272 12.27 18.28 16.94
CA LEU A 272 12.18 19.48 16.10
C LEU A 272 10.90 19.61 15.28
N HIS A 273 10.25 18.51 14.90
CA HIS A 273 9.23 18.55 13.83
C HIS A 273 7.92 17.85 14.17
N LEU A 274 7.90 16.86 15.07
CA LEU A 274 6.69 16.08 15.34
C LEU A 274 5.62 16.96 15.99
N GLU A 275 4.52 17.19 15.27
CA GLU A 275 3.40 18.04 15.71
C GLU A 275 2.18 17.21 16.11
N THR A 276 1.96 16.08 15.45
CA THR A 276 0.78 15.23 15.67
C THR A 276 1.20 13.80 15.92
N PHE A 277 0.71 13.25 17.03
CA PHE A 277 0.82 11.84 17.36
C PHE A 277 -0.58 11.23 17.44
N VAL A 278 -0.81 10.12 16.74
CA VAL A 278 -2.07 9.37 16.80
C VAL A 278 -1.74 7.92 17.09
N TRP A 279 -2.32 7.37 18.15
CA TRP A 279 -2.28 5.94 18.43
C TRP A 279 -3.71 5.41 18.42
N THR A 280 -4.09 4.71 17.36
CA THR A 280 -5.40 4.06 17.29
C THR A 280 -5.33 2.66 17.87
N CYS A 281 -6.42 2.21 18.47
CA CYS A 281 -6.49 0.88 19.09
C CYS A 281 -5.48 0.69 20.22
N TYR A 282 -5.21 1.74 20.99
CA TYR A 282 -4.30 1.71 22.11
C TYR A 282 -4.91 0.92 23.27
N GLU A 283 -4.34 -0.24 23.57
CA GLU A 283 -4.80 -1.06 24.69
C GLU A 283 -4.18 -0.63 26.02
N GLY A 284 -2.95 -0.10 26.00
CA GLY A 284 -2.19 0.28 27.20
C GLY A 284 -2.04 -0.87 28.19
N LYS A 285 -1.98 -2.11 27.69
CA LYS A 285 -1.83 -3.32 28.52
C LYS A 285 -0.39 -3.78 28.60
N LEU A 286 0.38 -3.54 27.55
CA LEU A 286 1.77 -3.96 27.49
C LEU A 286 2.67 -2.82 27.99
N GLU A 287 3.59 -3.13 28.90
CA GLU A 287 4.58 -2.18 29.42
C GLU A 287 5.30 -1.43 28.27
N ASN A 288 5.63 -2.15 27.19
CA ASN A 288 6.26 -1.57 26.00
C ASN A 288 5.41 -0.48 25.34
N GLU A 289 4.09 -0.65 25.27
CA GLU A 289 3.18 0.34 24.67
C GLU A 289 3.12 1.60 25.53
N ILE A 290 3.05 1.42 26.85
CA ILE A 290 3.02 2.49 27.84
C ILE A 290 4.33 3.28 27.78
N GLU A 291 5.47 2.60 27.82
CA GLU A 291 6.78 3.24 27.80
C GLU A 291 7.06 3.95 26.48
N LEU A 292 6.62 3.41 25.34
CA LEU A 292 6.72 4.11 24.06
C LEU A 292 5.86 5.37 24.01
N ALA A 293 4.61 5.30 24.50
CA ALA A 293 3.72 6.46 24.55
C ALA A 293 4.32 7.56 25.45
N LYS A 294 4.82 7.18 26.63
CA LYS A 294 5.54 8.07 27.55
C LYS A 294 6.77 8.67 26.88
N TYR A 295 7.57 7.86 26.20
CA TYR A 295 8.78 8.30 25.52
C TYR A 295 8.48 9.40 24.49
N ILE A 296 7.49 9.19 23.62
CA ILE A 296 7.09 10.20 22.63
C ILE A 296 6.63 11.48 23.33
N LEU A 297 5.77 11.38 24.35
CA LEU A 297 5.26 12.55 25.09
C LEU A 297 6.37 13.33 25.84
N ARG A 298 7.36 12.62 26.41
CA ARG A 298 8.48 13.21 27.16
C ARG A 298 9.51 13.87 26.25
N ASN A 299 9.62 13.44 25.00
CA ASN A 299 10.67 13.89 24.08
C ASN A 299 10.17 14.82 22.98
N ALA A 300 8.90 14.75 22.58
CA ALA A 300 8.38 15.52 21.47
C ALA A 300 8.10 16.99 21.83
N ARG A 301 9.06 17.89 21.55
CA ARG A 301 9.01 19.30 22.00
C ARG A 301 8.06 20.17 21.20
N ARG A 302 7.75 19.79 19.95
CA ARG A 302 6.82 20.53 19.07
C ARG A 302 5.42 19.92 19.01
N LEU A 303 5.17 18.87 19.79
CA LEU A 303 3.91 18.14 19.76
C LEU A 303 2.74 19.08 20.12
N LYS A 304 1.79 19.24 19.21
CA LYS A 304 0.58 20.06 19.39
C LYS A 304 -0.60 19.19 19.83
N LYS A 305 -0.70 17.97 19.30
CA LYS A 305 -1.80 17.05 19.57
C LYS A 305 -1.31 15.61 19.69
N ALA A 306 -1.68 14.94 20.77
CA ALA A 306 -1.56 13.50 20.91
C ALA A 306 -2.96 12.90 21.06
N THR A 307 -3.33 11.97 20.18
CA THR A 307 -4.65 11.33 20.17
C THR A 307 -4.50 9.85 20.42
N PHE A 308 -5.21 9.33 21.42
CA PHE A 308 -5.28 7.90 21.72
C PHE A 308 -6.72 7.44 21.51
N SER A 309 -6.94 6.54 20.54
CA SER A 309 -8.23 5.86 20.39
C SER A 309 -8.19 4.58 21.20
N ILE A 310 -9.09 4.46 22.16
CA ILE A 310 -9.07 3.38 23.15
C ILE A 310 -10.14 2.36 22.74
N ILE A 311 -9.76 1.10 22.50
CA ILE A 311 -10.73 0.01 22.29
C ILE A 311 -11.48 -0.24 23.60
N GLU A 312 -12.72 -0.72 23.52
CA GLU A 312 -13.58 -1.08 24.66
C GLU A 312 -12.86 -1.93 25.72
N ILE A 313 -12.24 -1.25 26.67
CA ILE A 313 -11.68 -1.79 27.90
C ILE A 313 -12.67 -1.50 29.02
N ASN A 314 -12.66 -2.33 30.08
CA ASN A 314 -13.29 -2.01 31.36
C ASN A 314 -13.05 -0.51 31.72
N PRO A 315 -14.11 0.27 32.01
CA PRO A 315 -14.02 1.68 32.38
C PRO A 315 -12.92 2.01 33.41
N ASP A 316 -12.70 1.15 34.41
CA ASP A 316 -11.70 1.39 35.46
C ASP A 316 -10.27 1.42 34.89
N LYS A 317 -9.95 0.46 34.02
CA LYS A 317 -8.64 0.40 33.34
C LYS A 317 -8.46 1.56 32.37
N ARG A 318 -9.53 2.01 31.71
CA ARG A 318 -9.50 3.22 30.88
C ARG A 318 -9.11 4.44 31.70
N VAL A 319 -9.69 4.59 32.91
CA VAL A 319 -9.37 5.71 33.81
C VAL A 319 -7.93 5.67 34.28
N GLU A 320 -7.43 4.49 34.68
CA GLU A 320 -6.05 4.28 35.12
C GLU A 320 -5.05 4.67 34.02
N MET A 321 -5.21 4.11 32.82
CA MET A 321 -4.34 4.39 31.66
C MET A 321 -4.37 5.87 31.24
N VAL A 322 -5.55 6.49 31.23
CA VAL A 322 -5.66 7.93 30.96
C VAL A 322 -4.97 8.75 32.04
N GLY A 323 -5.09 8.34 33.30
CA GLY A 323 -4.41 8.98 34.44
C GLY A 323 -2.89 8.90 34.29
N GLU A 324 -2.38 7.73 33.92
CA GLU A 324 -0.96 7.48 33.69
C GLU A 324 -0.41 8.38 32.57
N LEU A 325 -1.03 8.40 31.39
CA LEU A 325 -0.61 9.25 30.28
C LEU A 325 -0.72 10.75 30.58
N LYS A 326 -1.72 11.17 31.38
CA LYS A 326 -1.86 12.56 31.82
C LYS A 326 -0.79 12.99 32.82
N SER A 327 -0.31 12.06 33.65
CA SER A 327 0.72 12.32 34.66
C SER A 327 2.13 12.50 34.07
N VAL A 328 2.33 12.12 32.80
CA VAL A 328 3.60 12.27 32.12
C VAL A 328 3.99 13.75 32.02
N VAL A 329 5.20 14.07 32.49
CA VAL A 329 5.83 15.37 32.23
C VAL A 329 6.14 15.46 30.74
N ARG A 330 5.37 16.27 30.01
CA ARG A 330 5.48 16.41 28.56
C ARG A 330 6.60 17.39 28.20
N ALA A 331 7.31 17.11 27.11
CA ALA A 331 8.27 18.07 26.52
C ALA A 331 7.58 19.31 25.96
N SER A 332 6.37 19.13 25.40
CA SER A 332 5.56 20.22 24.88
C SER A 332 4.45 20.61 25.87
N ASN A 333 4.54 21.84 26.38
CA ASN A 333 3.52 22.41 27.27
C ASN A 333 2.20 22.72 26.55
N SER A 334 2.23 22.93 25.23
CA SER A 334 1.05 23.22 24.40
C SER A 334 0.36 21.96 23.87
N CYS A 335 0.93 20.77 24.11
CA CYS A 335 0.36 19.52 23.62
C CYS A 335 -1.01 19.24 24.25
N GLN A 336 -2.04 19.14 23.41
CA GLN A 336 -3.35 18.66 23.79
C GLN A 336 -3.38 17.12 23.76
N LEU A 337 -3.67 16.50 24.91
CA LEU A 337 -4.00 15.08 24.98
C LEU A 337 -5.48 14.87 24.69
N VAL A 338 -5.80 14.07 23.67
CA VAL A 338 -7.15 13.72 23.27
C VAL A 338 -7.31 12.20 23.40
N PHE A 339 -8.40 11.77 24.03
CA PHE A 339 -8.76 10.36 24.16
C PHE A 339 -10.12 10.17 23.51
N ILE A 340 -10.20 9.24 22.56
CA ILE A 340 -11.42 8.93 21.80
C ILE A 340 -11.88 7.54 22.22
#